data_AF-A0A925W3E8-F1
#
_entry.id   AF-A0A925W3E8-F1
#
_cell.length_a   1.000
_cell.length_b   1.000
_cell.length_c   1.000
_cell.angle_alpha   90.00
_cell.angle_beta   90.00
_cell.angle_gamma   90.00
#
_symmetry.space_group_name_H-M   'P 1'
#
loop_
_entity.id
_entity.type
_entity.pdbx_description
1 polymer ?
#
loop_
_entity_poly.entity_id
_entity_poly.type
_entity_poly.pdbx_seq_one_letter_code
_entity_poly.pdbx_strand_id
1 'polypeptide(L)'
;MEILRDPLWNNIRLDPLALALLDTEVVQRLRYVRQLGHAFLVYPGATHTRFEHALGAYHLSGVALRLLDERKALEHVQADEPPIVRAAALLHDVGHYPFSHALEEIGVLHHELVSAPLIIMGPVADALTAHLGADAPARILAIINGKSFSPLQGLISGSLDLDKIEYLKRDAFMCGVPYGEIDVDRLLNSLVLVSHPETGRATVGVHEKGLSALESLLFAKYQMYRNVYWHHAVRSATSMYKRMVAEALDAGVVQQPEVARYTDEGLMVHLDSA
;
A
#
# COMPACT_ATOMS: atom_id res chain seq x y z
N MET A 1 -22.94 -0.50 6.96
CA MET A 1 -22.11 -0.21 5.77
C MET A 1 -21.93 1.28 5.75
N GLU A 2 -20.69 1.72 5.93
CA GLU A 2 -20.33 3.14 5.95
C GLU A 2 -19.75 3.55 4.61
N ILE A 3 -19.87 4.83 4.26
CA ILE A 3 -19.37 5.38 3.00
C ILE A 3 -18.41 6.53 3.33
N LEU A 4 -17.17 6.39 2.87
CA LEU A 4 -16.14 7.41 2.95
C LEU A 4 -15.99 8.09 1.60
N ARG A 5 -15.87 9.42 1.61
CA ARG A 5 -15.63 10.22 0.41
C ARG A 5 -14.12 10.33 0.14
N ASP A 6 -13.68 9.83 -1.00
CA ASP A 6 -12.31 9.94 -1.49
C ASP A 6 -12.29 10.81 -2.77
N PRO A 7 -11.33 11.73 -2.92
CA PRO A 7 -11.28 12.64 -4.07
C PRO A 7 -11.00 11.92 -5.40
N LEU A 8 -10.30 10.78 -5.36
CA LEU A 8 -9.91 10.02 -6.54
C LEU A 8 -10.96 8.95 -6.89
N TRP A 9 -11.45 8.22 -5.89
CA TRP A 9 -12.33 7.06 -6.05
C TRP A 9 -13.80 7.34 -5.72
N ASN A 10 -14.15 8.60 -5.42
CA ASN A 10 -15.48 9.03 -5.02
C ASN A 10 -15.98 8.37 -3.73
N ASN A 11 -16.75 7.30 -3.81
CA ASN A 11 -17.42 6.71 -2.65
C ASN A 11 -16.81 5.34 -2.36
N ILE A 12 -16.04 5.26 -1.27
CA ILE A 12 -15.46 4.01 -0.79
C ILE A 12 -16.40 3.40 0.25
N ARG A 13 -16.88 2.17 -0.01
CA ARG A 13 -17.79 1.44 0.88
C ARG A 13 -17.00 0.58 1.84
N LEU A 14 -17.22 0.79 3.13
CA LEU A 14 -16.55 0.08 4.21
C LEU A 14 -17.48 -0.99 4.79
N ASP A 15 -16.97 -2.22 4.86
CA ASP A 15 -17.62 -3.33 5.56
C ASP A 15 -17.24 -3.30 7.05
N PRO A 16 -17.89 -4.13 7.90
CA PRO A 16 -17.62 -4.11 9.34
C PRO A 16 -16.16 -4.41 9.72
N LEU A 17 -15.48 -5.28 8.98
CA LEU A 17 -14.07 -5.57 9.25
C LEU A 17 -13.19 -4.36 8.92
N ALA A 18 -13.40 -3.73 7.76
CA ALA A 18 -12.65 -2.54 7.38
C ALA A 18 -12.82 -1.43 8.43
N LEU A 19 -14.05 -1.22 8.93
CA LEU A 19 -14.30 -0.26 10.01
C LEU A 19 -13.53 -0.61 11.29
N ALA A 20 -13.60 -1.88 11.73
CA ALA A 20 -12.87 -2.34 12.91
C ALA A 20 -11.35 -2.15 12.77
N LEU A 21 -10.80 -2.36 11.57
CA LEU A 21 -9.38 -2.13 11.28
C LEU A 21 -9.03 -0.63 11.29
N LEU A 22 -9.89 0.21 10.69
CA LEU A 22 -9.70 1.67 10.71
C LEU A 22 -9.72 2.23 12.13
N ASP A 23 -10.49 1.64 13.06
CA ASP A 23 -10.54 2.09 14.45
C ASP A 23 -9.30 1.74 15.28
N THR A 24 -8.31 1.06 14.70
CA THR A 24 -7.04 0.74 15.38
C THR A 24 -6.03 1.88 15.27
N GLU A 25 -5.22 2.06 16.32
CA GLU A 25 -4.10 3.03 16.33
C GLU A 25 -3.13 2.77 15.17
N VAL A 26 -2.86 1.50 14.85
CA VAL A 26 -1.96 1.07 13.77
C VAL A 26 -2.37 1.68 12.43
N VAL A 27 -3.67 1.63 12.11
CA VAL A 27 -4.18 2.17 10.84
C VAL A 27 -4.38 3.68 10.93
N GLN A 28 -4.84 4.22 12.06
CA GLN A 28 -4.98 5.67 12.25
C GLN A 28 -3.63 6.41 12.18
N ARG A 29 -2.53 5.77 12.60
CA ARG A 29 -1.16 6.30 12.46
C ARG A 29 -0.85 6.70 11.01
N LEU A 30 -1.38 5.97 10.02
CA LEU A 30 -1.13 6.25 8.60
C LEU A 30 -1.61 7.64 8.17
N ARG A 31 -2.51 8.29 8.91
CA ARG A 31 -2.93 9.69 8.68
C ARG A 31 -1.82 10.70 8.88
N TYR A 32 -0.73 10.28 9.50
CA TYR A 32 0.38 11.14 9.90
C TYR A 32 1.70 10.63 9.30
N VAL A 33 1.61 9.83 8.24
CA VAL A 33 2.76 9.38 7.45
C VAL A 33 2.52 9.78 6.00
N ARG A 34 3.25 10.77 5.51
CA ARG A 34 3.10 11.28 4.14
C ARG A 34 3.51 10.23 3.12
N GLN A 35 2.68 10.04 2.10
CA GLN A 35 2.92 9.08 1.02
C GLN A 35 4.26 9.35 0.32
N LEU A 36 4.52 10.62 -0.02
CA LEU A 36 5.69 11.04 -0.79
C LEU A 36 6.80 11.66 0.05
N GLY A 37 6.80 11.42 1.36
CA GLY A 37 7.81 11.93 2.29
C GLY A 37 8.02 13.43 2.13
N HIS A 38 9.19 13.84 1.63
CA HIS A 38 9.58 15.25 1.48
C HIS A 38 9.14 15.90 0.17
N ALA A 39 8.38 15.20 -0.69
CA ALA A 39 7.96 15.75 -1.98
C ALA A 39 7.13 17.03 -1.85
N PHE A 40 6.43 17.24 -0.72
CA PHE A 40 5.67 18.46 -0.46
C PHE A 40 6.52 19.73 -0.47
N LEU A 41 7.85 19.64 -0.28
CA LEU A 41 8.78 20.77 -0.38
C LEU A 41 8.98 21.26 -1.83
N VAL A 42 8.64 20.43 -2.81
CA VAL A 42 8.74 20.74 -4.26
C VAL A 42 7.37 20.82 -4.91
N TYR A 43 6.45 19.92 -4.50
CA TYR A 43 5.07 19.83 -4.95
C TYR A 43 4.14 20.13 -3.78
N PRO A 44 3.74 21.39 -3.54
CA PRO A 44 2.99 21.76 -2.34
C PRO A 44 1.66 21.02 -2.14
N GLY A 45 1.09 20.43 -3.20
CA GLY A 45 -0.11 19.59 -3.13
C GLY A 45 0.14 18.15 -2.69
N ALA A 46 1.39 17.68 -2.65
CA ALA A 46 1.78 16.32 -2.25
C ALA A 46 1.74 16.13 -0.72
N THR A 47 0.61 16.46 -0.11
CA THR A 47 0.36 16.39 1.33
C THR A 47 -0.44 15.16 1.75
N HIS A 48 -0.82 14.31 0.79
CA HIS A 48 -1.54 13.08 1.07
C HIS A 48 -0.72 12.10 1.89
N THR A 49 -1.44 11.28 2.64
CA THR A 49 -0.91 10.32 3.59
C THR A 49 -1.16 8.89 3.13
N ARG A 50 -0.50 7.93 3.80
CA ARG A 50 -0.70 6.51 3.54
C ARG A 50 -2.12 6.04 3.87
N PHE A 51 -2.86 6.79 4.68
CA PHE A 51 -4.22 6.43 5.07
C PHE A 51 -5.19 6.41 3.88
N GLU A 52 -5.26 7.49 3.11
CA GLU A 52 -6.13 7.55 1.93
C GLU A 52 -5.65 6.65 0.79
N HIS A 53 -4.34 6.41 0.71
CA HIS A 53 -3.76 5.42 -0.20
C HIS A 53 -4.23 4.00 0.14
N ALA A 54 -4.10 3.58 1.41
CA ALA A 54 -4.56 2.28 1.88
C ALA A 54 -6.08 2.07 1.65
N LEU A 55 -6.88 3.12 1.86
CA LEU A 55 -8.31 3.11 1.54
C LEU A 55 -8.58 2.94 0.04
N GLY A 56 -7.80 3.62 -0.81
CA GLY A 56 -7.85 3.45 -2.26
C GLY A 56 -7.49 2.03 -2.70
N ALA A 57 -6.44 1.44 -2.13
CA ALA A 57 -6.02 0.07 -2.43
C ALA A 57 -7.11 -0.93 -2.01
N TYR A 58 -7.68 -0.74 -0.82
CA TYR A 58 -8.84 -1.50 -0.36
C TYR A 58 -10.05 -1.35 -1.31
N HIS A 59 -10.33 -0.14 -1.80
CA HIS A 59 -11.40 0.08 -2.77
C HIS A 59 -11.16 -0.69 -4.07
N LEU A 60 -9.97 -0.52 -4.66
CA LEU A 60 -9.59 -1.19 -5.91
C LEU A 60 -9.63 -2.71 -5.77
N SER A 61 -9.24 -3.26 -4.61
CA SER A 61 -9.33 -4.70 -4.37
C SER A 61 -10.78 -5.20 -4.39
N GLY A 62 -11.72 -4.45 -3.79
CA GLY A 62 -13.15 -4.77 -3.88
C GLY A 62 -13.71 -4.68 -5.30
N VAL A 63 -13.23 -3.73 -6.11
CA VAL A 63 -13.62 -3.62 -7.52
C VAL A 63 -13.07 -4.80 -8.33
N ALA A 64 -11.78 -5.09 -8.21
CA ALA A 64 -11.12 -6.18 -8.91
C ALA A 64 -11.77 -7.54 -8.60
N LEU A 65 -12.02 -7.83 -7.32
CA LEU A 65 -12.63 -9.08 -6.89
C LEU A 65 -14.06 -9.23 -7.43
N ARG A 66 -14.86 -8.16 -7.40
CA ARG A 66 -16.21 -8.18 -7.99
C ARG A 66 -16.16 -8.47 -9.49
N LEU A 67 -15.27 -7.82 -10.22
CA LEU A 67 -15.13 -8.02 -11.67
C LEU A 67 -14.63 -9.43 -12.03
N LEU A 68 -13.77 -10.03 -11.20
CA LEU A 68 -13.36 -11.42 -11.34
C LEU A 68 -14.53 -12.38 -11.06
N ASP A 69 -15.32 -12.10 -10.04
CA ASP A 69 -16.50 -12.89 -9.65
C ASP A 69 -17.60 -12.87 -10.73
N GLU A 70 -17.91 -11.70 -11.29
CA GLU A 70 -18.87 -11.53 -12.39
C GLU A 70 -18.51 -12.38 -13.63
N ARG A 71 -17.23 -12.66 -13.81
CA ARG A 71 -16.69 -13.51 -14.89
C ARG A 71 -16.52 -14.97 -14.47
N LYS A 72 -16.96 -15.34 -13.27
CA LYS A 72 -16.81 -16.68 -12.68
C LYS A 72 -15.36 -17.13 -12.50
N ALA A 73 -14.41 -16.19 -12.50
CA ALA A 73 -13.00 -16.50 -12.31
C ALA A 73 -12.70 -16.99 -10.88
N LEU A 74 -13.57 -16.69 -9.92
CA LEU A 74 -13.41 -17.08 -8.51
C LEU A 74 -14.05 -18.42 -8.14
N GLU A 75 -14.69 -19.15 -9.07
CA GLU A 75 -15.41 -20.42 -8.78
C GLU A 75 -14.52 -21.50 -8.12
N HIS A 76 -13.21 -21.47 -8.38
CA HIS A 76 -12.23 -22.41 -7.80
C HIS A 76 -11.35 -21.78 -6.72
N VAL A 77 -11.65 -20.55 -6.30
CA VAL A 77 -10.96 -19.85 -5.22
C VAL A 77 -11.72 -20.09 -3.92
N GLN A 78 -10.99 -20.29 -2.81
CA GLN A 78 -11.64 -20.47 -1.50
C GLN A 78 -12.43 -19.21 -1.12
N ALA A 79 -13.62 -19.40 -0.55
CA ALA A 79 -14.57 -18.30 -0.28
C ALA A 79 -14.06 -17.25 0.72
N ASP A 80 -13.06 -17.59 1.53
CA ASP A 80 -12.41 -16.72 2.50
C ASP A 80 -11.21 -15.93 1.94
N GLU A 81 -10.74 -16.25 0.73
CA GLU A 81 -9.63 -15.53 0.07
C GLU A 81 -9.97 -14.07 -0.29
N PRO A 82 -11.14 -13.75 -0.89
CA PRO A 82 -11.48 -12.36 -1.19
C PRO A 82 -11.46 -11.41 0.03
N PRO A 83 -12.08 -11.70 1.19
CA PRO A 83 -11.99 -10.80 2.34
C PRO A 83 -10.57 -10.71 2.92
N ILE A 84 -9.79 -11.79 2.88
CA ILE A 84 -8.36 -11.80 3.27
C ILE A 84 -7.55 -10.84 2.37
N VAL A 85 -7.75 -10.89 1.05
CA VAL A 85 -7.09 -9.99 0.09
C VAL A 85 -7.48 -8.53 0.33
N ARG A 86 -8.75 -8.24 0.63
CA ARG A 86 -9.20 -6.88 0.92
C ARG A 86 -8.61 -6.34 2.22
N ALA A 87 -8.52 -7.16 3.27
CA ALA A 87 -7.83 -6.80 4.49
C ALA A 87 -6.32 -6.58 4.25
N ALA A 88 -5.69 -7.42 3.43
CA ALA A 88 -4.30 -7.25 3.02
C ALA A 88 -4.08 -5.94 2.25
N ALA A 89 -4.97 -5.56 1.33
CA ALA A 89 -4.92 -4.27 0.66
C ALA A 89 -4.99 -3.08 1.63
N LEU A 90 -5.84 -3.16 2.66
CA LEU A 90 -5.94 -2.08 3.65
C LEU A 90 -4.71 -2.00 4.57
N LEU A 91 -4.05 -3.13 4.82
CA LEU A 91 -2.97 -3.25 5.81
C LEU A 91 -1.57 -3.28 5.19
N HIS A 92 -1.42 -3.33 3.86
CA HIS A 92 -0.11 -3.53 3.22
C HIS A 92 0.94 -2.49 3.64
N ASP A 93 0.47 -1.29 3.99
CA ASP A 93 1.30 -0.13 4.25
C ASP A 93 1.55 0.18 5.75
N VAL A 94 0.99 -0.61 6.68
CA VAL A 94 1.03 -0.30 8.12
C VAL A 94 2.44 -0.26 8.72
N GLY A 95 3.38 -0.99 8.12
CA GLY A 95 4.79 -1.04 8.55
C GLY A 95 5.66 0.09 8.01
N HIS A 96 5.12 1.04 7.23
CA HIS A 96 5.94 2.11 6.68
C HIS A 96 6.45 3.08 7.74
N TYR A 97 7.72 3.44 7.58
CA TYR A 97 8.42 4.40 8.42
C TYR A 97 7.96 5.85 8.18
N PRO A 98 8.21 6.76 9.14
CA PRO A 98 8.12 8.21 8.94
C PRO A 98 8.87 8.67 7.69
N PHE A 99 8.22 9.52 6.90
CA PHE A 99 8.64 9.99 5.58
C PHE A 99 8.87 8.85 4.57
N SER A 100 8.13 7.74 4.72
CA SER A 100 7.98 6.68 3.73
C SER A 100 9.31 5.97 3.38
N HIS A 101 9.57 5.69 2.10
CA HIS A 101 10.73 4.92 1.62
C HIS A 101 12.09 5.58 1.91
N ALA A 102 12.12 6.77 2.52
CA ALA A 102 13.37 7.45 2.84
C ALA A 102 14.31 6.55 3.66
N LEU A 103 13.78 5.84 4.67
CA LEU A 103 14.60 5.09 5.62
C LEU A 103 14.97 3.67 5.18
N GLU A 104 14.33 3.14 4.14
CA GLU A 104 14.58 1.78 3.64
C GLU A 104 15.99 1.63 3.04
N GLU A 105 16.54 2.70 2.47
CA GLU A 105 17.86 2.68 1.81
C GLU A 105 19.05 2.77 2.79
N ILE A 106 18.83 3.12 4.06
CA ILE A 106 19.91 3.26 5.06
C ILE A 106 20.05 2.06 6.00
N GLY A 107 19.50 0.90 5.62
CA GLY A 107 19.65 -0.34 6.38
C GLY A 107 18.77 -0.43 7.64
N VAL A 108 17.76 0.42 7.75
CA VAL A 108 16.64 0.21 8.69
C VAL A 108 15.87 -1.03 8.23
N LEU A 109 15.42 -1.90 9.16
CA LEU A 109 14.71 -3.15 8.86
C LEU A 109 13.67 -2.93 7.74
N HIS A 110 13.58 -3.84 6.77
CA HIS A 110 12.52 -3.76 5.76
C HIS A 110 11.15 -3.62 6.43
N HIS A 111 10.28 -2.75 5.88
CA HIS A 111 8.95 -2.49 6.44
C HIS A 111 8.13 -3.79 6.60
N GLU A 112 8.39 -4.82 5.80
CA GLU A 112 7.81 -6.17 5.97
C GLU A 112 8.03 -6.78 7.37
N LEU A 113 9.22 -6.58 7.96
CA LEU A 113 9.57 -7.07 9.30
C LEU A 113 8.91 -6.22 10.40
N VAL A 114 8.58 -4.97 10.08
CA VAL A 114 7.82 -4.06 10.95
C VAL A 114 6.33 -4.34 10.89
N SER A 115 5.80 -4.59 9.69
CA SER A 115 4.38 -4.89 9.46
C SER A 115 3.95 -6.14 10.23
N ALA A 116 4.85 -7.12 10.39
CA ALA A 116 4.56 -8.37 11.07
C ALA A 116 3.95 -8.14 12.48
N PRO A 117 4.67 -7.61 13.49
CA PRO A 117 4.10 -7.43 14.83
C PRO A 117 2.87 -6.52 14.86
N LEU A 118 2.72 -5.60 13.91
CA LEU A 118 1.55 -4.72 13.81
C LEU A 118 0.29 -5.45 13.32
N ILE A 119 0.46 -6.54 12.57
CA ILE A 119 -0.65 -7.33 11.99
C ILE A 119 -0.95 -8.57 12.83
N ILE A 120 0.08 -9.24 13.38
CA ILE A 120 -0.07 -10.52 14.09
C ILE A 120 -0.36 -10.36 15.59
N MET A 121 -0.30 -9.15 16.13
CA MET A 121 -0.58 -8.86 17.54
C MET A 121 -1.49 -7.65 17.74
N GLY A 122 -2.09 -7.57 18.92
CA GLY A 122 -2.87 -6.40 19.35
C GLY A 122 -4.21 -6.23 18.61
N PRO A 123 -4.79 -5.02 18.64
CA PRO A 123 -6.15 -4.78 18.15
C PRO A 123 -6.40 -5.16 16.69
N VAL A 124 -5.37 -5.05 15.83
CA VAL A 124 -5.46 -5.48 14.43
C VAL A 124 -5.65 -6.99 14.35
N ALA A 125 -4.81 -7.76 15.04
CA ALA A 125 -4.91 -9.22 15.07
C ALA A 125 -6.24 -9.70 15.67
N ASP A 126 -6.72 -9.02 16.72
CA ASP A 126 -7.99 -9.31 17.37
C ASP A 126 -9.17 -9.09 16.39
N ALA A 127 -9.18 -7.97 15.67
CA ALA A 127 -10.20 -7.67 14.66
C ALA A 127 -10.17 -8.68 13.49
N LEU A 128 -8.98 -9.00 12.98
CA LEU A 128 -8.81 -10.01 11.93
C LEU A 128 -9.31 -11.37 12.38
N THR A 129 -8.93 -11.80 13.58
CA THR A 129 -9.33 -13.10 14.15
C THR A 129 -10.83 -13.20 14.36
N ALA A 130 -11.45 -12.14 14.91
CA ALA A 130 -12.88 -12.11 15.19
C ALA A 130 -13.74 -12.19 13.92
N HIS A 131 -13.27 -11.60 12.82
CA HIS A 131 -14.04 -11.51 11.57
C HIS A 131 -13.71 -12.61 10.54
N LEU A 132 -12.46 -13.06 10.47
CA LEU A 132 -11.96 -13.96 9.41
C LEU A 132 -11.39 -15.28 9.91
N GLY A 133 -11.25 -15.46 11.23
CA GLY A 133 -10.71 -16.69 11.83
C GLY A 133 -9.24 -16.57 12.27
N ALA A 134 -8.79 -17.54 13.06
CA ALA A 134 -7.53 -17.49 13.80
C ALA A 134 -6.26 -17.48 12.92
N ASP A 135 -6.33 -17.99 11.69
CA ASP A 135 -5.22 -18.00 10.74
C ASP A 135 -5.14 -16.74 9.87
N ALA A 136 -6.16 -15.87 9.93
CA ALA A 136 -6.27 -14.68 9.08
C ALA A 136 -5.07 -13.71 9.19
N PRO A 137 -4.56 -13.35 10.39
CA PRO A 137 -3.39 -12.47 10.49
C PRO A 137 -2.16 -13.02 9.75
N ALA A 138 -1.91 -14.33 9.89
CA ALA A 138 -0.77 -14.98 9.24
C ALA A 138 -0.93 -15.03 7.71
N ARG A 139 -2.14 -15.31 7.21
CA ARG A 139 -2.45 -15.32 5.77
C ARG A 139 -2.32 -13.94 5.14
N ILE A 140 -2.80 -12.90 5.83
CA ILE A 140 -2.69 -11.51 5.38
C ILE A 140 -1.22 -11.09 5.29
N LEU A 141 -0.43 -11.38 6.33
CA LEU A 141 1.01 -11.10 6.32
C LEU A 141 1.72 -11.87 5.19
N ALA A 142 1.32 -13.11 4.91
CA ALA A 142 1.88 -13.88 3.80
C ALA A 142 1.56 -13.26 2.44
N ILE A 143 0.35 -12.71 2.25
CA ILE A 143 -0.01 -11.99 1.01
C ILE A 143 0.85 -10.75 0.85
N ILE A 144 0.92 -9.90 1.87
CA ILE A 144 1.68 -8.63 1.84
C ILE A 144 3.16 -8.90 1.49
N ASN A 145 3.75 -9.93 2.11
CA ASN A 145 5.15 -10.32 1.87
C ASN A 145 5.37 -11.13 0.58
N GLY A 146 4.34 -11.34 -0.24
CA GLY A 146 4.45 -12.10 -1.49
C GLY A 146 4.75 -13.60 -1.31
N LYS A 147 4.45 -14.18 -0.15
CA LYS A 147 4.76 -15.57 0.25
C LYS A 147 3.52 -16.46 0.41
N SER A 148 2.34 -15.95 0.06
CA SER A 148 1.09 -16.67 0.04
C SER A 148 0.98 -17.62 -1.15
N PHE A 149 0.15 -18.65 -1.01
CA PHE A 149 -0.25 -19.55 -2.09
C PHE A 149 -1.57 -19.13 -2.74
N SER A 150 -2.15 -18.03 -2.28
CA SER A 150 -3.39 -17.48 -2.83
C SER A 150 -3.23 -17.17 -4.32
N PRO A 151 -4.18 -17.60 -5.18
CA PRO A 151 -4.18 -17.20 -6.58
C PRO A 151 -4.41 -15.69 -6.78
N LEU A 152 -4.86 -15.00 -5.73
CA LEU A 152 -5.15 -13.57 -5.71
C LEU A 152 -3.99 -12.74 -5.13
N GLN A 153 -2.90 -13.37 -4.68
CA GLN A 153 -1.74 -12.64 -4.12
C GLN A 153 -1.26 -11.52 -5.04
N GLY A 154 -1.23 -11.78 -6.36
CA GLY A 154 -0.76 -10.81 -7.35
C GLY A 154 -1.56 -9.50 -7.40
N LEU A 155 -2.76 -9.45 -6.80
CA LEU A 155 -3.51 -8.19 -6.65
C LEU A 155 -2.85 -7.24 -5.65
N ILE A 156 -2.14 -7.76 -4.65
CA ILE A 156 -1.49 -6.96 -3.58
C ILE A 156 0.01 -6.92 -3.78
N SER A 157 0.62 -8.08 -4.01
CA SER A 157 2.08 -8.23 -4.11
C SER A 157 2.41 -8.94 -5.41
N GLY A 158 2.62 -8.15 -6.46
CA GLY A 158 2.92 -8.64 -7.80
C GLY A 158 3.64 -7.62 -8.66
N SER A 159 4.04 -8.03 -9.87
CA SER A 159 4.61 -7.09 -10.85
C SER A 159 3.60 -6.00 -11.26
N LEU A 160 2.32 -6.36 -11.22
CA LEU A 160 1.16 -5.52 -11.50
C LEU A 160 0.15 -5.71 -10.37
N ASP A 161 0.27 -4.89 -9.32
CA ASP A 161 -0.66 -4.89 -8.19
C ASP A 161 -1.49 -3.60 -8.13
N LEU A 162 -2.52 -3.65 -7.31
CA LEU A 162 -3.47 -2.57 -7.10
C LEU A 162 -2.83 -1.39 -6.35
N ASP A 163 -1.82 -1.66 -5.53
CA ASP A 163 -0.98 -0.64 -4.89
C ASP A 163 -0.41 0.33 -5.94
N LYS A 164 0.28 -0.20 -6.97
CA LYS A 164 0.84 0.61 -8.06
C LYS A 164 -0.17 1.46 -8.80
N ILE A 165 -1.36 0.90 -9.05
CA ILE A 165 -2.43 1.63 -9.72
C ILE A 165 -2.93 2.79 -8.84
N GLU A 166 -3.09 2.53 -7.55
CA GLU A 166 -3.54 3.51 -6.57
C GLU A 166 -2.54 4.66 -6.46
N TYR A 167 -1.30 4.36 -6.05
CA TYR A 167 -0.34 5.41 -5.73
C TYR A 167 0.02 6.22 -6.97
N LEU A 168 0.19 5.61 -8.15
CA LEU A 168 0.57 6.37 -9.35
C LEU A 168 -0.49 7.40 -9.73
N LYS A 169 -1.77 7.02 -9.60
CA LYS A 169 -2.88 7.90 -9.93
C LYS A 169 -3.08 8.96 -8.85
N ARG A 170 -3.00 8.58 -7.57
CA ARG A 170 -3.11 9.51 -6.43
C ARG A 170 -1.96 10.50 -6.39
N ASP A 171 -0.73 10.03 -6.51
CA ASP A 171 0.47 10.87 -6.49
C ASP A 171 0.44 11.89 -7.62
N ALA A 172 0.07 11.49 -8.84
CA ALA A 172 -0.05 12.42 -9.95
C ALA A 172 -1.12 13.48 -9.71
N PHE A 173 -2.29 13.07 -9.20
CA PHE A 173 -3.38 13.96 -8.84
C PHE A 173 -2.97 14.98 -7.78
N MET A 174 -2.34 14.51 -6.69
CA MET A 174 -1.93 15.37 -5.56
C MET A 174 -0.74 16.27 -5.90
N CYS A 175 0.20 15.79 -6.74
CA CYS A 175 1.28 16.62 -7.26
C CYS A 175 0.82 17.60 -8.35
N GLY A 176 -0.38 17.45 -8.90
CA GLY A 176 -0.90 18.27 -9.99
C GLY A 176 -0.13 18.09 -11.31
N VAL A 177 0.33 16.86 -11.59
CA VAL A 177 1.12 16.54 -12.79
C VAL A 177 0.36 15.63 -13.75
N PRO A 178 0.55 15.77 -15.07
CA PRO A 178 -0.21 15.00 -16.08
C PRO A 178 0.37 13.59 -16.32
N TYR A 179 1.18 13.07 -15.40
CA TYR A 179 1.96 11.84 -15.59
C TYR A 179 1.28 10.57 -15.07
N GLY A 180 0.12 10.66 -14.41
CA GLY A 180 -0.61 9.52 -13.82
C GLY A 180 -1.88 9.12 -14.56
N GLU A 181 -1.98 9.46 -15.84
CA GLU A 181 -3.13 9.07 -16.67
C GLU A 181 -3.08 7.58 -16.98
N ILE A 182 -3.86 6.81 -16.22
CA ILE A 182 -3.98 5.36 -16.31
C ILE A 182 -5.45 5.03 -16.58
N ASP A 183 -5.69 4.17 -17.57
CA ASP A 183 -7.02 3.58 -17.83
C ASP A 183 -7.29 2.43 -16.85
N VAL A 184 -7.59 2.82 -15.61
CA VAL A 184 -7.81 1.90 -14.50
C VAL A 184 -9.01 0.99 -14.76
N ASP A 185 -10.10 1.53 -15.31
CA ASP A 185 -11.30 0.75 -15.59
C ASP A 185 -11.00 -0.37 -16.61
N ARG A 186 -10.32 -0.05 -17.72
CA ARG A 186 -9.94 -1.06 -18.71
C ARG A 186 -8.99 -2.10 -18.14
N LEU A 187 -8.03 -1.69 -17.31
CA LEU A 187 -7.07 -2.58 -16.69
C LEU A 187 -7.75 -3.58 -15.75
N LEU A 188 -8.59 -3.10 -14.82
CA LEU A 188 -9.34 -3.94 -13.89
C LEU A 188 -10.30 -4.88 -14.62
N ASN A 189 -10.94 -4.42 -15.69
CA ASN A 189 -11.79 -5.26 -16.53
C ASN A 189 -11.03 -6.32 -17.34
N SER A 190 -9.71 -6.19 -17.45
CA SER A 190 -8.87 -7.13 -18.18
C SER A 190 -8.17 -8.13 -17.26
N LEU A 191 -8.36 -8.05 -15.93
CA LEU A 191 -7.81 -9.02 -14.97
C LEU A 191 -8.47 -10.39 -15.14
N VAL A 192 -7.65 -11.43 -15.10
CA VAL A 192 -8.04 -12.84 -15.22
C VAL A 192 -7.22 -13.71 -14.28
N LEU A 193 -7.69 -14.92 -13.97
CA LEU A 193 -6.86 -15.95 -13.34
C LEU A 193 -6.33 -16.91 -14.41
N VAL A 194 -5.02 -17.15 -14.40
CA VAL A 194 -4.31 -18.01 -15.36
C VAL A 194 -3.36 -18.95 -14.63
N SER A 195 -2.99 -20.05 -15.26
CA SER A 195 -1.94 -20.93 -14.74
C SER A 195 -0.57 -20.29 -14.99
N HIS A 196 0.21 -20.11 -13.93
CA HIS A 196 1.56 -19.56 -14.00
C HIS A 196 2.45 -20.51 -14.80
N PRO A 197 3.17 -20.04 -15.84
CA PRO A 197 3.91 -20.92 -16.76
C PRO A 197 4.92 -21.84 -16.09
N GLU A 198 5.61 -21.34 -15.06
CA GLU A 198 6.67 -22.11 -14.37
C GLU A 198 6.17 -22.99 -13.23
N THR A 199 5.14 -22.54 -12.49
CA THR A 199 4.72 -23.20 -11.25
C THR A 199 3.41 -23.97 -11.41
N GLY A 200 2.68 -23.76 -12.50
CA GLY A 200 1.35 -24.32 -12.77
C GLY A 200 0.24 -23.76 -11.87
N ARG A 201 0.57 -22.92 -10.88
CA ARG A 201 -0.39 -22.38 -9.91
C ARG A 201 -1.25 -21.31 -10.55
N ALA A 202 -2.52 -21.24 -10.15
CA ALA A 202 -3.37 -20.13 -10.54
C ALA A 202 -2.79 -18.80 -10.00
N THR A 203 -2.75 -17.78 -10.84
CA THR A 203 -2.26 -16.43 -10.52
C THR A 203 -3.06 -15.39 -11.29
N VAL A 204 -3.04 -14.15 -10.82
CA VAL A 204 -3.56 -13.00 -11.56
C VAL A 204 -2.73 -12.79 -12.82
N GLY A 205 -3.43 -12.59 -13.93
CA GLY A 205 -2.89 -12.18 -15.22
C GLY A 205 -3.75 -11.08 -15.85
N VAL A 206 -3.27 -10.57 -16.98
CA VAL A 206 -3.99 -9.58 -17.79
C VAL A 206 -4.31 -10.19 -19.14
N HIS A 207 -5.58 -10.16 -19.53
CA HIS A 207 -6.01 -10.57 -20.86
C HIS A 207 -5.37 -9.66 -21.92
N GLU A 208 -4.98 -10.19 -23.08
CA GLU A 208 -4.26 -9.45 -24.15
C GLU A 208 -4.98 -8.15 -24.58
N LYS A 209 -6.32 -8.16 -24.63
CA LYS A 209 -7.16 -6.98 -24.86
C LYS A 209 -6.96 -5.81 -23.86
N GLY A 210 -6.31 -6.05 -22.73
CA GLY A 210 -5.93 -5.06 -21.71
C GLY A 210 -4.50 -4.52 -21.87
N LEU A 211 -3.75 -4.97 -22.88
CA LEU A 211 -2.34 -4.61 -23.06
C LEU A 211 -2.12 -3.10 -23.09
N SER A 212 -2.92 -2.34 -23.83
CA SER A 212 -2.76 -0.88 -23.89
C SER A 212 -3.01 -0.19 -22.54
N ALA A 213 -3.91 -0.72 -21.71
CA ALA A 213 -4.14 -0.19 -20.36
C ALA A 213 -2.95 -0.51 -19.45
N LEU A 214 -2.38 -1.71 -19.58
CA LEU A 214 -1.14 -2.07 -18.88
C LEU A 214 0.04 -1.18 -19.32
N GLU A 215 0.18 -0.91 -20.62
CA GLU A 215 1.20 0.01 -21.14
C GLU A 215 1.02 1.42 -20.56
N SER A 216 -0.22 1.92 -20.44
CA SER A 216 -0.48 3.23 -19.81
C SER A 216 0.03 3.31 -18.37
N LEU A 217 -0.11 2.23 -17.59
CA LEU A 217 0.44 2.14 -16.24
C LEU A 217 1.97 2.18 -16.25
N LEU A 218 2.62 1.46 -17.18
CA LEU A 218 4.08 1.45 -17.28
C LEU A 218 4.63 2.82 -17.68
N PHE A 219 3.97 3.52 -18.61
CA PHE A 219 4.33 4.89 -18.98
C PHE A 219 4.13 5.86 -17.82
N ALA A 220 3.00 5.75 -17.11
CA ALA A 220 2.72 6.58 -15.93
C ALA A 220 3.80 6.36 -14.86
N LYS A 221 4.14 5.10 -14.57
CA LYS A 221 5.24 4.75 -13.66
C LYS A 221 6.55 5.41 -14.09
N TYR A 222 6.94 5.25 -15.35
CA TYR A 222 8.18 5.85 -15.85
C TYR A 222 8.17 7.38 -15.69
N GLN A 223 7.08 8.06 -16.05
CA GLN A 223 6.98 9.51 -15.95
C GLN A 223 6.98 9.99 -14.50
N MET A 224 6.28 9.30 -13.59
CA MET A 224 6.26 9.63 -12.16
C MET A 224 7.64 9.45 -11.51
N TYR A 225 8.34 8.36 -11.82
CA TYR A 225 9.72 8.16 -11.36
C TYR A 225 10.65 9.27 -11.85
N ARG A 226 10.62 9.55 -13.15
CA ARG A 226 11.52 10.53 -13.75
C ARG A 226 11.29 11.94 -13.24
N ASN A 227 10.03 12.35 -13.10
CA ASN A 227 9.69 13.75 -12.86
C ASN A 227 9.43 14.07 -11.38
N VAL A 228 8.84 13.14 -10.62
CA VAL A 228 8.43 13.39 -9.21
C VAL A 228 9.38 12.68 -8.26
N TYR A 229 9.45 11.34 -8.31
CA TYR A 229 10.19 10.57 -7.29
C TYR A 229 11.71 10.82 -7.36
N TRP A 230 12.26 11.03 -8.56
CA TRP A 230 13.67 11.36 -8.74
C TRP A 230 13.98 12.85 -8.89
N HIS A 231 13.01 13.72 -8.57
CA HIS A 231 13.27 15.16 -8.57
C HIS A 231 14.42 15.48 -7.61
N HIS A 232 15.46 16.14 -8.14
CA HIS A 232 16.72 16.36 -7.42
C HIS A 232 16.52 17.01 -6.03
N ALA A 233 15.67 18.04 -5.93
CA ALA A 233 15.40 18.69 -4.65
C ALA A 233 14.66 17.80 -3.63
N VAL A 234 13.75 16.92 -4.08
CA VAL A 234 13.09 15.93 -3.22
C VAL A 234 14.14 14.94 -2.68
N ARG A 235 15.02 14.46 -3.56
CA ARG A 235 16.11 13.56 -3.18
C ARG A 235 17.12 14.21 -2.24
N SER A 236 17.43 15.49 -2.43
CA SER A 236 18.30 16.25 -1.51
C SER A 236 17.71 16.32 -0.11
N ALA A 237 16.45 16.74 0.03
CA ALA A 237 15.76 16.80 1.33
C ALA A 237 15.68 15.41 1.99
N THR A 238 15.33 14.39 1.20
CA THR A 238 15.29 12.99 1.66
C THR A 238 16.67 12.53 2.15
N SER A 239 17.75 12.90 1.48
CA SER A 239 19.12 12.53 1.87
C SER A 239 19.55 13.20 3.18
N MET A 240 19.16 14.47 3.39
CA MET A 240 19.40 15.17 4.66
C MET A 240 18.69 14.48 5.82
N TYR A 241 17.41 14.12 5.61
CA TYR A 241 16.63 13.39 6.60
C TYR A 241 17.24 12.01 6.90
N LYS A 242 17.61 11.23 5.88
CA LYS A 242 18.30 9.94 6.04
C LYS A 242 19.55 10.07 6.91
N ARG A 243 20.36 11.10 6.66
CA ARG A 243 21.58 11.36 7.42
C ARG A 243 21.27 11.66 8.89
N MET A 244 20.28 12.51 9.15
CA MET A 244 19.85 12.85 10.51
C MET A 244 19.38 11.61 11.28
N VAL A 245 18.53 10.77 10.68
CA VAL A 245 18.06 9.54 11.36
C VAL A 245 19.20 8.54 11.58
N ALA A 246 20.11 8.39 10.61
CA ALA A 246 21.27 7.51 10.77
C ALA A 246 22.17 7.95 11.94
N GLU A 247 22.47 9.25 12.04
CA GLU A 247 23.26 9.79 13.16
C GLU A 247 22.55 9.60 14.51
N ALA A 248 21.23 9.75 14.55
CA ALA A 248 20.45 9.51 15.77
C ALA A 248 20.44 8.03 16.19
N LEU A 249 20.38 7.11 15.24
CA LEU A 249 20.50 5.66 15.50
C LEU A 249 21.89 5.32 16.04
N ASP A 250 22.95 5.83 15.40
CA ASP A 250 24.34 5.60 15.81
C ASP A 250 24.63 6.17 17.21
N ALA A 251 24.03 7.30 17.55
CA ALA A 251 24.12 7.93 18.86
C ALA A 251 23.23 7.25 19.93
N GLY A 252 22.34 6.33 19.54
CA GLY A 252 21.40 5.67 20.44
C GLY A 252 20.24 6.56 20.92
N VAL A 253 20.00 7.69 20.27
CA VAL A 253 18.88 8.62 20.55
C VAL A 253 17.52 7.97 20.24
N VAL A 254 17.49 7.11 19.22
CA VAL A 254 16.32 6.32 18.85
C VAL A 254 16.75 4.89 18.55
N GLN A 255 15.88 3.93 18.86
CA GLN A 255 16.13 2.52 18.53
C GLN A 255 15.39 2.14 17.25
N GLN A 256 16.03 1.30 16.42
CA GLN A 256 15.50 0.89 15.12
C GLN A 256 14.05 0.35 15.16
N PRO A 257 13.64 -0.50 16.14
CA PRO A 257 12.25 -0.99 16.21
C PRO A 257 11.23 0.10 16.58
N GLU A 258 11.67 1.19 17.20
CA GLU A 258 10.79 2.28 17.62
C GLU A 258 10.52 3.28 16.50
N VAL A 259 11.48 3.46 15.58
CA VAL A 259 11.34 4.39 14.42
C VAL A 259 10.04 4.13 13.65
N ALA A 260 9.70 2.87 13.46
CA ALA A 260 8.48 2.43 12.79
C ALA A 260 7.17 2.86 13.47
N ARG A 261 7.19 3.14 14.77
CA ARG A 261 6.00 3.49 15.54
C ARG A 261 5.71 4.98 15.50
N TYR A 262 6.70 5.81 15.21
CA TYR A 262 6.52 7.25 15.11
C TYR A 262 5.70 7.64 13.88
N THR A 263 5.08 8.80 13.93
CA THR A 263 4.57 9.54 12.77
C THR A 263 5.68 10.43 12.17
N ASP A 264 5.43 11.07 11.04
CA ASP A 264 6.37 12.05 10.45
C ASP A 264 6.78 13.11 11.48
N GLU A 265 5.80 13.84 12.01
CA GLU A 265 6.04 14.89 13.00
C GLU A 265 6.55 14.33 14.34
N GLY A 266 6.04 13.17 14.76
CA GLY A 266 6.42 12.55 16.03
C GLY A 266 7.91 12.23 16.10
N LEU A 267 8.48 11.69 15.00
CA LEU A 267 9.91 11.42 14.94
C LEU A 267 10.72 12.72 14.94
N MET A 268 10.29 13.73 14.19
CA MET A 268 11.01 15.02 14.13
C MET A 268 11.07 15.70 15.50
N VAL A 269 9.96 15.70 16.25
CA VAL A 269 9.90 16.26 17.61
C VAL A 269 10.83 15.49 18.56
N HIS A 270 10.83 14.16 18.49
CA HIS A 270 11.73 13.34 19.30
C HIS A 270 13.19 13.68 19.04
N LEU A 271 13.58 13.81 17.77
CA LEU A 271 14.95 14.13 17.36
C LEU A 271 15.39 15.56 17.70
N ASP A 272 14.47 16.53 17.70
CA ASP A 272 14.77 17.92 18.09
C ASP A 272 14.96 18.08 19.60
N SER A 273 14.39 17.16 20.39
CA SER A 273 14.42 17.21 21.86
C SER A 273 15.57 16.44 22.52
N ALA A 274 16.38 15.73 21.74
CA ALA A 274 17.44 14.82 22.20
C ALA A 274 18.83 15.42 22.02
#